data_AF-A0A965QY68-F1
#
_entry.id   AF-A0A965QY68-F1
#
_cell.length_a   1.000
_cell.length_b   1.000
_cell.length_c   1.000
_cell.angle_alpha   90.00
_cell.angle_beta   90.00
_cell.angle_gamma   90.00
#
_symmetry.space_group_name_H-M   'P 1'
#
loop_
_entity.id
_entity.type
_entity.pdbx_description
1 polymer ?
#
loop_
_entity_poly.entity_id
_entity_poly.type
_entity_poly.pdbx_seq_one_letter_code
_entity_poly.pdbx_strand_id
1 'polypeptide(L)'
;MPQKSDTHLPLDGIRVVEFTHMVMGPTCGMALGDMGADVIKVEPLTGDSTRRLLGSGAGFYPLFNRNKKSLALDLHSAAGRDVVMRLIATADIVSENFKTETMHKLGLDYASLSAIHPRLIYVSHKGFLPGPYDHRTALDEVVQMMGGLAYMTGRPGDPLRAGSSVNDIMGGVFGAMGAMAALMQRAQTGRGQEVQAALFENNIFLVAQHMLQFAVTGKAAAPMPERISPWGIYDVFSVKDGAQIFLAVVGDTQWRVFCDAFSFADLFADTRLATNNDRVRARDWMLPLLRTRLAGMDATLLAQVFEREGLPFAPITDPQHLFEDPHLQATGGLAPMTLPDGRPTATPLL
;
A
#
# COMPACT_ATOMS: atom_id res chain seq x y z
N MET A 1 -38.93 6.14 -14.67
CA MET A 1 -38.06 4.99 -14.36
C MET A 1 -36.66 5.53 -14.18
N PRO A 2 -35.97 5.26 -13.05
CA PRO A 2 -34.58 5.69 -12.94
C PRO A 2 -33.79 4.97 -14.02
N GLN A 3 -33.07 5.76 -14.80
CA GLN A 3 -32.16 5.29 -15.84
C GLN A 3 -31.16 4.36 -15.15
N LYS A 4 -31.26 3.04 -15.39
CA LYS A 4 -30.17 2.12 -15.07
C LYS A 4 -28.98 2.70 -15.81
N SER A 5 -28.02 3.24 -15.07
CA SER A 5 -26.76 3.60 -15.68
C SER A 5 -26.20 2.32 -16.30
N ASP A 6 -25.93 2.32 -17.60
CA ASP A 6 -25.05 1.34 -18.24
C ASP A 6 -23.64 1.58 -17.69
N THR A 7 -23.45 1.34 -16.40
CA THR A 7 -22.17 1.47 -15.72
C THR A 7 -21.38 0.21 -16.02
N HIS A 8 -20.89 0.16 -17.25
CA HIS A 8 -19.75 -0.67 -17.57
C HIS A 8 -18.54 -0.13 -16.79
N LEU A 9 -17.87 -0.99 -16.03
CA LEU A 9 -16.64 -0.62 -15.36
C LEU A 9 -15.49 -0.54 -16.39
N PRO A 10 -14.39 0.19 -16.11
CA PRO A 10 -13.34 0.46 -17.10
C PRO A 10 -12.69 -0.78 -17.73
N LEU A 11 -12.69 -1.92 -17.03
CA LEU A 11 -12.12 -3.19 -17.50
C LEU A 11 -13.18 -4.26 -17.79
N ASP A 12 -14.45 -3.86 -17.97
CA ASP A 12 -15.49 -4.76 -18.42
C ASP A 12 -15.08 -5.48 -19.72
N GLY A 13 -15.21 -6.81 -19.72
CA GLY A 13 -14.83 -7.66 -20.85
C GLY A 13 -13.34 -8.06 -20.88
N ILE A 14 -12.50 -7.54 -19.97
CA ILE A 14 -11.12 -8.00 -19.80
C ILE A 14 -11.11 -9.25 -18.91
N ARG A 15 -10.43 -10.32 -19.35
CA ARG A 15 -10.24 -11.54 -18.54
C ARG A 15 -8.80 -11.67 -18.03
N VAL A 16 -8.68 -11.93 -16.73
CA VAL A 16 -7.39 -12.19 -16.05
C VAL A 16 -7.36 -13.63 -15.55
N VAL A 17 -6.31 -14.37 -15.91
CA VAL A 17 -6.02 -15.69 -15.33
C VAL A 17 -4.85 -15.55 -14.37
N GLU A 18 -5.12 -15.74 -13.08
CA GLU A 18 -4.20 -15.44 -11.99
C GLU A 18 -3.66 -16.72 -11.35
N PHE A 19 -2.35 -16.90 -11.38
CA PHE A 19 -1.59 -17.97 -10.72
C PHE A 19 -0.86 -17.47 -9.48
N THR A 20 -1.32 -16.37 -8.89
CA THR A 20 -0.60 -15.71 -7.81
C THR A 20 -1.02 -16.22 -6.42
N HIS A 21 -0.17 -16.01 -5.43
CA HIS A 21 -0.45 -16.29 -4.02
C HIS A 21 0.16 -15.21 -3.11
N MET A 22 -0.09 -15.25 -1.81
CA MET A 22 0.34 -14.24 -0.83
C MET A 22 -0.33 -12.87 -1.02
N VAL A 23 0.42 -11.79 -1.29
CA VAL A 23 -0.11 -10.41 -1.26
C VAL A 23 0.12 -9.64 -2.56
N MET A 24 1.36 -9.53 -3.06
CA MET A 24 1.67 -8.67 -4.22
C MET A 24 0.87 -9.04 -5.47
N GLY A 25 0.95 -10.29 -5.91
CA GLY A 25 0.20 -10.77 -7.08
C GLY A 25 -1.32 -10.69 -6.87
N PRO A 26 -1.87 -11.16 -5.73
CA PRO A 26 -3.30 -11.03 -5.46
C PRO A 26 -3.80 -9.59 -5.42
N THR A 27 -3.00 -8.63 -4.96
CA THR A 27 -3.33 -7.20 -5.00
C THR A 27 -3.50 -6.69 -6.43
N CYS A 28 -2.64 -7.13 -7.37
CA CYS A 28 -2.77 -6.79 -8.78
C CYS A 28 -4.12 -7.27 -9.34
N GLY A 29 -4.46 -8.56 -9.14
CA GLY A 29 -5.75 -9.07 -9.61
C GLY A 29 -6.94 -8.44 -8.90
N MET A 30 -6.85 -8.15 -7.60
CA MET A 30 -7.89 -7.42 -6.86
C MET A 30 -8.13 -6.04 -7.47
N ALA A 31 -7.09 -5.25 -7.72
CA ALA A 31 -7.22 -3.92 -8.31
C ALA A 31 -7.84 -3.97 -9.72
N LEU A 32 -7.45 -4.95 -10.54
CA LEU A 32 -8.05 -5.16 -11.87
C LEU A 32 -9.53 -5.59 -11.76
N GLY A 33 -9.86 -6.46 -10.81
CA GLY A 33 -11.24 -6.92 -10.55
C GLY A 33 -12.15 -5.81 -10.02
N ASP A 34 -11.63 -4.95 -9.14
CA ASP A 34 -12.35 -3.76 -8.64
C ASP A 34 -12.68 -2.77 -9.77
N MET A 35 -11.89 -2.76 -10.85
CA MET A 35 -12.15 -2.00 -12.08
C MET A 35 -12.97 -2.76 -13.13
N GLY A 36 -13.49 -3.95 -12.83
CA GLY A 36 -14.42 -4.71 -13.69
C GLY A 36 -13.85 -5.92 -14.43
N ALA A 37 -12.56 -6.24 -14.29
CA ALA A 37 -12.00 -7.40 -14.96
C ALA A 37 -12.56 -8.72 -14.41
N ASP A 38 -12.79 -9.71 -15.29
CA ASP A 38 -13.14 -11.08 -14.91
C ASP A 38 -11.89 -11.84 -14.46
N VAL A 39 -11.61 -11.83 -13.15
CA VAL A 39 -10.42 -12.44 -12.57
C VAL A 39 -10.69 -13.87 -12.13
N ILE A 40 -9.98 -14.82 -12.73
CA ILE A 40 -10.06 -16.24 -12.42
C ILE A 40 -8.73 -16.66 -11.78
N LYS A 41 -8.77 -16.91 -10.47
CA LYS A 41 -7.65 -17.42 -9.69
C LYS A 41 -7.56 -18.94 -9.84
N VAL A 42 -6.44 -19.41 -10.38
CA VAL A 42 -6.11 -20.84 -10.46
C VAL A 42 -5.34 -21.22 -9.20
N GLU A 43 -5.90 -22.13 -8.42
CA GLU A 43 -5.35 -22.56 -7.13
C GLU A 43 -4.97 -24.05 -7.16
N PRO A 44 -4.04 -24.51 -6.29
CA PRO A 44 -3.86 -25.94 -6.08
C PRO A 44 -5.14 -26.56 -5.50
N LEU A 45 -5.29 -27.89 -5.59
CA LEU A 45 -6.45 -28.62 -5.04
C LEU A 45 -6.67 -28.39 -3.54
N THR A 46 -5.63 -28.03 -2.80
CA THR A 46 -5.68 -27.68 -1.38
C THR A 46 -6.11 -26.23 -1.11
N GLY A 47 -6.29 -25.41 -2.15
CA GLY A 47 -6.55 -23.98 -2.09
C GLY A 47 -5.33 -23.16 -1.66
N ASP A 48 -5.39 -21.85 -1.92
CA ASP A 48 -4.39 -20.86 -1.50
C ASP A 48 -4.13 -20.95 0.02
N SER A 49 -2.86 -21.00 0.40
CA SER A 49 -2.43 -21.15 1.80
C SER A 49 -2.85 -19.98 2.68
N THR A 50 -3.03 -18.79 2.10
CA THR A 50 -3.46 -17.58 2.83
C THR A 50 -4.85 -17.71 3.45
N ARG A 51 -5.69 -18.65 2.96
CA ARG A 51 -7.01 -18.98 3.54
C ARG A 51 -6.93 -19.51 4.98
N ARG A 52 -5.76 -20.02 5.39
CA ARG A 52 -5.54 -20.71 6.67
C ARG A 52 -4.54 -19.98 7.57
N LEU A 53 -4.12 -18.78 7.20
CA LEU A 53 -3.21 -17.99 8.03
C LEU A 53 -3.91 -17.53 9.30
N LEU A 54 -3.13 -17.45 10.38
CA LEU A 54 -3.55 -16.98 11.70
C LEU A 54 -2.95 -15.59 11.97
N GLY A 55 -3.39 -14.95 13.06
CA GLY A 55 -2.83 -13.67 13.51
C GLY A 55 -2.97 -12.56 12.46
N SER A 56 -1.89 -11.83 12.22
CA SER A 56 -1.86 -10.71 11.26
C SER A 56 -2.16 -11.13 9.82
N GLY A 57 -2.01 -12.41 9.46
CA GLY A 57 -2.33 -12.94 8.15
C GLY A 57 -3.79 -13.34 7.94
N ALA A 58 -4.62 -13.37 8.99
CA ALA A 58 -5.99 -13.88 8.92
C ALA A 58 -6.90 -13.09 7.98
N GLY A 59 -6.60 -11.81 7.74
CA GLY A 59 -7.34 -10.94 6.82
C GLY A 59 -6.84 -10.97 5.37
N PHE A 60 -5.74 -11.65 5.06
CA PHE A 60 -5.09 -11.53 3.74
C PHE A 60 -5.95 -12.08 2.61
N TYR A 61 -6.44 -13.32 2.75
CA TYR A 61 -7.25 -13.93 1.70
C TYR A 61 -8.53 -13.13 1.38
N PRO A 62 -9.41 -12.80 2.35
CA PRO A 62 -10.63 -12.07 2.06
C PRO A 62 -10.39 -10.65 1.53
N LEU A 63 -9.30 -9.99 1.94
CA LEU A 63 -8.95 -8.67 1.40
C LEU A 63 -8.50 -8.75 -0.06
N PHE A 64 -7.45 -9.54 -0.36
CA PHE A 64 -6.80 -9.50 -1.68
C PHE A 64 -7.42 -10.43 -2.73
N ASN A 65 -8.47 -11.18 -2.40
CA ASN A 65 -9.15 -12.07 -3.34
C ASN A 65 -10.65 -11.81 -3.47
N ARG A 66 -11.15 -10.67 -2.99
CA ARG A 66 -12.48 -10.17 -3.33
C ARG A 66 -12.64 -10.04 -4.85
N ASN A 67 -13.86 -10.18 -5.35
CA ASN A 67 -14.24 -10.12 -6.77
C ASN A 67 -13.64 -11.21 -7.68
N LYS A 68 -12.84 -12.15 -7.15
CA LYS A 68 -12.24 -13.24 -7.95
C LYS A 68 -13.14 -14.47 -7.99
N LYS A 69 -13.13 -15.16 -9.13
CA LYS A 69 -13.57 -16.54 -9.27
C LYS A 69 -12.40 -17.47 -8.93
N SER A 70 -12.68 -18.62 -8.33
CA SER A 70 -11.65 -19.60 -7.96
C SER A 70 -11.84 -20.89 -8.75
N LEU A 71 -10.73 -21.43 -9.29
CA LEU A 71 -10.68 -22.72 -9.97
C LEU A 71 -9.49 -23.52 -9.43
N ALA A 72 -9.77 -24.62 -8.71
CA ALA A 72 -8.72 -25.50 -8.21
C ALA A 72 -8.31 -26.52 -9.29
N LEU A 73 -7.00 -26.60 -9.61
CA LEU A 73 -6.46 -27.50 -10.62
C LEU A 73 -5.15 -28.15 -10.17
N ASP A 74 -4.92 -29.39 -10.60
CA ASP A 74 -3.60 -30.02 -10.56
C ASP A 74 -2.86 -29.78 -11.88
N LEU A 75 -1.94 -28.81 -11.88
CA LEU A 75 -1.12 -28.43 -13.05
C LEU A 75 -0.06 -29.48 -13.42
N HIS A 76 0.15 -30.51 -12.58
CA HIS A 76 1.04 -31.63 -12.91
C HIS A 76 0.34 -32.70 -13.74
N SER A 77 -0.99 -32.78 -13.66
CA SER A 77 -1.79 -33.70 -14.47
C SER A 77 -1.94 -33.22 -15.92
N ALA A 78 -1.98 -34.17 -16.88
CA ALA A 78 -2.23 -33.84 -18.28
C ALA A 78 -3.59 -33.14 -18.49
N ALA A 79 -4.62 -33.56 -17.76
CA ALA A 79 -5.95 -32.96 -17.81
C ALA A 79 -5.97 -31.53 -17.24
N GLY A 80 -5.29 -31.28 -16.12
CA GLY A 80 -5.17 -29.93 -15.56
C GLY A 80 -4.40 -28.99 -16.47
N ARG A 81 -3.36 -29.49 -17.16
CA ARG A 81 -2.65 -28.74 -18.21
C ARG A 81 -3.54 -28.41 -19.41
N ASP A 82 -4.36 -29.34 -19.87
CA ASP A 82 -5.31 -29.05 -20.95
C ASP A 82 -6.31 -27.96 -20.54
N VAL A 83 -6.90 -28.08 -19.35
CA VAL A 83 -7.86 -27.09 -18.83
C VAL A 83 -7.21 -25.72 -18.70
N VAL A 84 -6.00 -25.62 -18.15
CA VAL A 84 -5.34 -24.32 -17.94
C VAL A 84 -4.97 -23.65 -19.28
N MET A 85 -4.51 -24.42 -20.27
CA MET A 85 -4.18 -23.87 -21.59
C MET A 85 -5.43 -23.35 -22.30
N ARG A 86 -6.56 -24.08 -22.21
CA ARG A 86 -7.85 -23.62 -22.73
C ARG A 86 -8.35 -22.36 -22.02
N LEU A 87 -8.11 -22.25 -20.71
CA LEU A 87 -8.47 -21.07 -19.94
C LEU A 87 -7.63 -19.85 -20.35
N ILE A 88 -6.30 -20.02 -20.46
CA ILE A 88 -5.36 -18.98 -20.91
C ILE A 88 -5.69 -18.50 -22.32
N ALA A 89 -6.16 -19.38 -23.22
CA ALA A 89 -6.58 -18.99 -24.56
C ALA A 89 -7.74 -17.98 -24.59
N THR A 90 -8.46 -17.81 -23.47
CA THR A 90 -9.52 -16.81 -23.31
C THR A 90 -9.08 -15.56 -22.55
N ALA A 91 -7.82 -15.50 -22.11
CA ALA A 91 -7.31 -14.45 -21.26
C ALA A 91 -6.76 -13.26 -22.05
N ASP A 92 -6.98 -12.06 -21.52
CA ASP A 92 -6.24 -10.87 -21.92
C ASP A 92 -4.94 -10.73 -21.16
N ILE A 93 -4.97 -11.12 -19.88
CA ILE A 93 -3.87 -11.00 -18.94
C ILE A 93 -3.65 -12.36 -18.25
N VAL A 94 -2.40 -12.81 -18.20
CA VAL A 94 -1.95 -13.84 -17.26
C VAL A 94 -1.10 -13.16 -16.19
N SER A 95 -1.39 -13.44 -14.92
CA SER A 95 -0.67 -12.87 -13.77
C SER A 95 -0.08 -14.00 -12.92
N GLU A 96 1.21 -13.93 -12.57
CA GLU A 96 1.89 -14.96 -11.80
C GLU A 96 2.99 -14.41 -10.89
N ASN A 97 3.32 -15.14 -9.82
CA ASN A 97 4.40 -14.78 -8.90
C ASN A 97 5.29 -15.99 -8.52
N PHE A 98 5.40 -16.96 -9.41
CA PHE A 98 6.25 -18.13 -9.24
C PHE A 98 7.70 -17.82 -9.63
N LYS A 99 8.61 -18.72 -9.25
CA LYS A 99 9.97 -18.73 -9.79
C LYS A 99 9.92 -18.95 -11.31
N THR A 100 10.79 -18.27 -12.04
CA THR A 100 10.86 -18.32 -13.50
C THR A 100 11.00 -19.76 -14.00
N GLU A 101 11.81 -20.59 -13.33
CA GLU A 101 12.03 -21.98 -13.69
C GLU A 101 10.77 -22.84 -13.52
N THR A 102 9.90 -22.49 -12.58
CA THR A 102 8.63 -23.20 -12.35
C THR A 102 7.69 -22.97 -13.52
N MET A 103 7.49 -21.71 -13.94
CA MET A 103 6.61 -21.39 -15.06
C MET A 103 7.16 -21.95 -16.38
N HIS A 104 8.49 -21.93 -16.57
CA HIS A 104 9.14 -22.56 -17.72
C HIS A 104 8.91 -24.07 -17.77
N LYS A 105 9.06 -24.79 -16.64
CA LYS A 105 8.79 -26.24 -16.57
C LYS A 105 7.32 -26.59 -16.84
N LEU A 106 6.40 -25.67 -16.56
CA LEU A 106 4.98 -25.83 -16.84
C LEU A 106 4.61 -25.41 -18.28
N GLY A 107 5.51 -24.76 -19.02
CA GLY A 107 5.22 -24.15 -20.33
C GLY A 107 4.29 -22.94 -20.24
N LEU A 108 4.24 -22.30 -19.07
CA LEU A 108 3.36 -21.17 -18.74
C LEU A 108 4.15 -19.86 -18.55
N ASP A 109 5.42 -19.83 -18.92
CA ASP A 109 6.23 -18.61 -18.95
C ASP A 109 5.82 -17.68 -20.11
N TYR A 110 6.26 -16.42 -20.05
CA TYR A 110 5.94 -15.42 -21.06
C TYR A 110 6.36 -15.83 -22.48
N ALA A 111 7.57 -16.39 -22.67
CA ALA A 111 8.06 -16.74 -24.00
C ALA A 111 7.21 -17.86 -24.62
N SER A 112 6.86 -18.88 -23.82
CA SER A 112 5.97 -19.97 -24.23
C SER A 112 4.57 -19.48 -24.59
N LEU A 113 3.95 -18.66 -23.73
CA LEU A 113 2.57 -18.22 -23.94
C LEU A 113 2.44 -17.17 -25.04
N SER A 114 3.37 -16.22 -25.14
CA SER A 114 3.31 -15.15 -26.15
C SER A 114 3.53 -15.66 -27.57
N ALA A 115 4.24 -16.77 -27.76
CA ALA A 115 4.38 -17.43 -29.05
C ALA A 115 3.04 -17.96 -29.60
N ILE A 116 2.14 -18.39 -28.70
CA ILE A 116 0.82 -18.95 -29.05
C ILE A 116 -0.24 -17.83 -29.04
N HIS A 117 -0.13 -16.90 -28.10
CA HIS A 117 -1.07 -15.81 -27.87
C HIS A 117 -0.35 -14.44 -27.95
N PRO A 118 -0.06 -13.91 -29.15
CA PRO A 118 0.74 -12.69 -29.32
C PRO A 118 0.07 -11.41 -28.77
N ARG A 119 -1.21 -11.50 -28.40
CA ARG A 119 -2.01 -10.43 -27.77
C ARG A 119 -2.01 -10.50 -26.24
N LEU A 120 -1.44 -11.55 -25.66
CA LEU A 120 -1.47 -11.79 -24.22
C LEU A 120 -0.55 -10.80 -23.50
N ILE A 121 -1.07 -10.21 -22.43
CA ILE A 121 -0.26 -9.44 -21.48
C ILE A 121 0.14 -10.39 -20.35
N TYR A 122 1.43 -10.43 -20.03
CA TYR A 122 1.95 -11.30 -18.98
C TYR A 122 2.50 -10.45 -17.84
N VAL A 123 1.86 -10.52 -16.68
CA VAL A 123 2.27 -9.76 -15.49
C VAL A 123 2.99 -10.70 -14.55
N SER A 124 4.28 -10.45 -14.37
CA SER A 124 5.14 -11.21 -13.49
C SER A 124 5.46 -10.41 -12.23
N HIS A 125 5.28 -11.07 -11.09
CA HIS A 125 5.49 -10.50 -9.75
C HIS A 125 6.70 -11.18 -9.11
N LYS A 126 7.86 -10.50 -9.08
CA LYS A 126 9.14 -11.09 -8.68
C LYS A 126 9.68 -10.52 -7.37
N GLY A 127 10.60 -11.25 -6.75
CA GLY A 127 11.35 -10.74 -5.60
C GLY A 127 12.34 -9.63 -5.99
N PHE A 128 13.04 -9.87 -7.10
CA PHE A 128 14.07 -9.02 -7.67
C PHE A 128 13.92 -9.06 -9.20
N LEU A 129 14.22 -7.95 -9.88
CA LEU A 129 14.40 -7.96 -11.33
C LEU A 129 15.73 -8.64 -11.74
N PRO A 130 15.94 -8.96 -13.03
CA PRO A 130 17.18 -9.57 -13.50
C PRO A 130 18.43 -8.82 -13.03
N GLY A 131 19.39 -9.57 -12.48
CA GLY A 131 20.57 -9.00 -11.85
C GLY A 131 21.14 -9.92 -10.76
N PRO A 132 22.10 -9.46 -9.96
CA PRO A 132 22.81 -10.31 -9.01
C PRO A 132 21.95 -11.01 -7.95
N TYR A 133 20.69 -10.59 -7.77
CA TYR A 133 19.79 -11.08 -6.73
C TYR A 133 18.56 -11.82 -7.26
N ASP A 134 18.40 -11.95 -8.58
CA ASP A 134 17.24 -12.58 -9.21
C ASP A 134 16.98 -14.02 -8.74
N HIS A 135 18.03 -14.77 -8.42
CA HIS A 135 17.97 -16.14 -7.90
C HIS A 135 17.54 -16.24 -6.43
N ARG A 136 17.52 -15.12 -5.69
CA ARG A 136 17.23 -15.13 -4.25
C ARG A 136 15.72 -15.24 -4.00
N THR A 137 15.35 -16.01 -2.98
CA THR A 137 14.00 -15.95 -2.44
C THR A 137 13.77 -14.60 -1.76
N ALA A 138 12.66 -13.94 -2.08
CA ALA A 138 12.28 -12.69 -1.45
C ALA A 138 10.89 -12.81 -0.83
N LEU A 139 10.74 -12.14 0.31
CA LEU A 139 9.46 -11.80 0.93
C LEU A 139 9.49 -10.28 1.18
N ASP A 140 8.33 -9.67 1.34
CA ASP A 140 8.18 -8.24 1.63
C ASP A 140 9.12 -7.79 2.75
N GLU A 141 9.14 -8.47 3.90
CA GLU A 141 10.02 -8.11 5.01
C GLU A 141 11.52 -8.23 4.66
N VAL A 142 11.91 -9.26 3.90
CA VAL A 142 13.32 -9.44 3.48
C VAL A 142 13.79 -8.25 2.65
N VAL A 143 12.97 -7.78 1.71
CA VAL A 143 13.35 -6.63 0.88
C VAL A 143 13.25 -5.31 1.63
N GLN A 144 12.35 -5.18 2.61
CA GLN A 144 12.29 -3.99 3.47
C GLN A 144 13.57 -3.84 4.31
N MET A 145 14.08 -4.94 4.84
CA MET A 145 15.35 -4.98 5.57
C MET A 145 16.53 -4.65 4.66
N MET A 146 16.52 -5.19 3.45
CA MET A 146 17.61 -5.03 2.50
C MET A 146 17.65 -3.65 1.83
N GLY A 147 16.48 -3.11 1.46
CA GLY A 147 16.34 -1.88 0.69
C GLY A 147 16.13 -0.63 1.56
N GLY A 148 16.38 -0.71 2.87
CA GLY A 148 16.45 0.45 3.77
C GLY A 148 15.12 0.95 4.33
N LEU A 149 13.97 0.36 3.96
CA LEU A 149 12.67 0.81 4.49
C LEU A 149 12.54 0.48 5.98
N ALA A 150 13.03 -0.69 6.40
CA ALA A 150 13.01 -1.07 7.81
C ALA A 150 13.95 -0.20 8.66
N TYR A 151 15.11 0.17 8.09
CA TYR A 151 16.00 1.16 8.69
C TYR A 151 15.27 2.49 8.89
N MET A 152 14.61 3.01 7.85
CA MET A 152 13.90 4.28 7.93
C MET A 152 12.72 4.26 8.90
N THR A 153 12.12 3.10 9.15
CA THR A 153 10.94 2.96 10.02
C THR A 153 11.32 2.80 11.50
N GLY A 154 12.36 2.01 11.79
CA GLY A 154 12.80 1.70 13.15
C GLY A 154 13.61 2.80 13.83
N ARG A 155 13.95 2.59 15.11
CA ARG A 155 14.86 3.48 15.85
C ARG A 155 16.31 3.21 15.44
N PRO A 156 17.26 4.13 15.69
CA PRO A 156 18.68 3.86 15.50
C PRO A 156 19.12 2.55 16.19
N GLY A 157 19.67 1.61 15.43
CA GLY A 157 20.09 0.29 15.93
C GLY A 157 18.97 -0.74 16.12
N ASP A 158 17.71 -0.37 15.86
CA ASP A 158 16.53 -1.21 16.02
C ASP A 158 15.60 -1.05 14.80
N PRO A 159 15.99 -1.61 13.64
CA PRO A 159 15.21 -1.50 12.41
C PRO A 159 13.90 -2.29 12.55
N LEU A 160 12.79 -1.67 12.14
CA LEU A 160 11.45 -2.25 12.26
C LEU A 160 10.81 -2.31 10.88
N ARG A 161 10.16 -3.43 10.56
CA ARG A 161 9.32 -3.53 9.37
C ARG A 161 8.18 -2.52 9.45
N ALA A 162 7.77 -1.95 8.31
CA ALA A 162 6.52 -1.21 8.22
C ALA A 162 5.33 -2.08 8.70
N GLY A 163 4.37 -1.46 9.38
CA GLY A 163 3.22 -2.17 10.00
C GLY A 163 2.27 -2.84 8.99
N SER A 164 2.32 -2.45 7.72
CA SER A 164 1.58 -3.05 6.62
C SER A 164 2.52 -3.78 5.65
N SER A 165 1.99 -4.68 4.82
CA SER A 165 2.68 -5.20 3.63
C SER A 165 2.72 -4.15 2.51
N VAL A 166 3.22 -2.97 2.87
CA VAL A 166 3.22 -1.76 2.03
C VAL A 166 3.94 -2.00 0.71
N ASN A 167 5.02 -2.78 0.73
CA ASN A 167 5.82 -3.03 -0.44
C ASN A 167 5.19 -4.11 -1.34
N ASP A 168 4.60 -5.16 -0.79
CA ASP A 168 3.74 -6.08 -1.57
C ASP A 168 2.56 -5.35 -2.23
N ILE A 169 1.80 -4.57 -1.45
CA ILE A 169 0.58 -3.89 -1.93
C ILE A 169 0.94 -2.94 -3.07
N MET A 170 1.95 -2.09 -2.86
CA MET A 170 2.40 -1.16 -3.89
C MET A 170 2.96 -1.87 -5.13
N GLY A 171 3.70 -2.97 -4.96
CA GLY A 171 4.16 -3.80 -6.08
C GLY A 171 3.00 -4.37 -6.89
N GLY A 172 1.91 -4.80 -6.22
CA GLY A 172 0.70 -5.27 -6.86
C GLY A 172 -0.03 -4.18 -7.64
N VAL A 173 -0.12 -2.97 -7.07
CA VAL A 173 -0.67 -1.79 -7.75
C VAL A 173 0.17 -1.42 -8.97
N PHE A 174 1.50 -1.48 -8.89
CA PHE A 174 2.37 -1.30 -10.05
C PHE A 174 2.19 -2.38 -11.11
N GLY A 175 1.97 -3.63 -10.72
CA GLY A 175 1.60 -4.69 -11.65
C GLY A 175 0.28 -4.40 -12.38
N ALA A 176 -0.74 -3.92 -11.67
CA ALA A 176 -2.03 -3.54 -12.27
C ALA A 176 -1.88 -2.32 -13.19
N MET A 177 -1.11 -1.30 -12.77
CA MET A 177 -0.79 -0.12 -13.58
C MET A 177 -0.05 -0.51 -14.87
N GLY A 178 0.93 -1.39 -14.78
CA GLY A 178 1.64 -1.91 -15.94
C GLY A 178 0.74 -2.73 -16.86
N ALA A 179 -0.18 -3.53 -16.31
CA ALA A 179 -1.18 -4.26 -17.09
C ALA A 179 -2.12 -3.31 -17.85
N MET A 180 -2.60 -2.24 -17.21
CA MET A 180 -3.42 -1.21 -17.86
C MET A 180 -2.65 -0.49 -18.97
N ALA A 181 -1.40 -0.09 -18.72
CA ALA A 181 -0.55 0.52 -19.75
C ALA A 181 -0.34 -0.43 -20.93
N ALA A 182 -0.13 -1.72 -20.66
CA ALA A 182 -0.01 -2.76 -21.68
C ALA A 182 -1.32 -2.97 -22.46
N LEU A 183 -2.49 -2.89 -21.81
CA LEU A 183 -3.79 -2.94 -22.48
C LEU A 183 -3.95 -1.74 -23.44
N MET A 184 -3.60 -0.54 -23.00
CA MET A 184 -3.64 0.68 -23.82
C MET A 184 -2.70 0.57 -25.02
N GLN A 185 -1.48 0.09 -24.82
CA GLN A 185 -0.51 -0.13 -25.90
C GLN A 185 -0.97 -1.22 -26.87
N ARG A 186 -1.55 -2.31 -26.36
CA ARG A 186 -2.12 -3.40 -27.16
C ARG A 186 -3.27 -2.92 -28.05
N ALA A 187 -4.06 -1.95 -27.61
CA ALA A 187 -5.12 -1.35 -28.43
C ALA A 187 -4.55 -0.61 -29.66
N GLN A 188 -3.33 -0.07 -29.56
CA GLN A 188 -2.66 0.65 -30.66
C GLN A 188 -1.84 -0.28 -31.56
N THR A 189 -1.12 -1.23 -30.96
CA THR A 189 -0.16 -2.08 -31.67
C THR A 189 -0.73 -3.44 -32.09
N GLY A 190 -1.84 -3.84 -31.48
CA GLY A 190 -2.39 -5.18 -31.60
C GLY A 190 -1.59 -6.27 -30.88
N ARG A 191 -0.53 -5.95 -30.14
CA ARG A 191 0.37 -6.92 -29.47
C ARG A 191 0.36 -6.75 -27.95
N GLY A 192 0.44 -7.88 -27.24
CA GLY A 192 0.69 -7.89 -25.80
C GLY A 192 2.17 -7.74 -25.48
N GLN A 193 2.49 -7.74 -24.18
CA GLN A 193 3.86 -7.62 -23.68
C GLN A 193 4.00 -8.20 -22.27
N GLU A 194 5.24 -8.39 -21.85
CA GLU A 194 5.59 -8.71 -20.47
C GLU A 194 5.64 -7.43 -19.62
N VAL A 195 5.09 -7.51 -18.42
CA VAL A 195 5.15 -6.50 -17.37
C VAL A 195 5.77 -7.17 -16.15
N GLN A 196 6.84 -6.59 -15.61
CA GLN A 196 7.49 -7.11 -14.41
C GLN A 196 7.37 -6.08 -13.28
N ALA A 197 6.80 -6.50 -12.16
CA ALA A 197 6.81 -5.76 -10.90
C ALA A 197 7.60 -6.56 -9.88
N ALA A 198 8.49 -5.88 -9.14
CA ALA A 198 9.38 -6.56 -8.22
C ALA A 198 9.49 -5.89 -6.86
N LEU A 199 9.57 -6.73 -5.82
CA LEU A 199 9.58 -6.31 -4.42
C LEU A 199 10.77 -5.39 -4.11
N PHE A 200 11.98 -5.75 -4.54
CA PHE A 200 13.17 -4.98 -4.22
C PHE A 200 13.16 -3.60 -4.88
N GLU A 201 12.89 -3.53 -6.18
CA GLU A 201 12.86 -2.29 -6.96
C GLU A 201 11.76 -1.35 -6.44
N ASN A 202 10.60 -1.91 -6.08
CA ASN A 202 9.54 -1.15 -5.43
C ASN A 202 9.98 -0.58 -4.07
N ASN A 203 10.70 -1.37 -3.27
CA ASN A 203 11.18 -0.93 -1.98
C ASN A 203 12.21 0.21 -2.12
N ILE A 204 13.10 0.12 -3.11
CA ILE A 204 14.06 1.19 -3.40
C ILE A 204 13.35 2.48 -3.77
N PHE A 205 12.27 2.40 -4.56
CA PHE A 205 11.49 3.59 -4.88
C PHE A 205 10.86 4.24 -3.64
N LEU A 206 10.33 3.45 -2.70
CA LEU A 206 9.78 3.94 -1.43
C LEU A 206 10.80 4.72 -0.57
N VAL A 207 12.10 4.41 -0.68
CA VAL A 207 13.17 5.10 0.07
C VAL A 207 14.01 6.06 -0.78
N ALA A 208 13.73 6.19 -2.08
CA ALA A 208 14.58 6.90 -3.04
C ALA A 208 14.82 8.37 -2.66
N GLN A 209 13.84 9.02 -2.02
CA GLN A 209 13.99 10.39 -1.52
C GLN A 209 15.16 10.53 -0.52
N HIS A 210 15.43 9.51 0.29
CA HIS A 210 16.53 9.52 1.27
C HIS A 210 17.87 9.21 0.62
N MET A 211 17.88 8.39 -0.44
CA MET A 211 19.06 8.22 -1.29
C MET A 211 19.45 9.55 -1.93
N LEU A 212 18.47 10.29 -2.46
CA LEU A 212 18.70 11.60 -3.05
C LEU A 212 19.04 12.66 -2.01
N GLN A 213 18.48 12.60 -0.80
CA GLN A 213 18.90 13.46 0.32
C GLN A 213 20.41 13.34 0.56
N PHE A 214 20.96 12.12 0.58
CA PHE A 214 22.40 11.92 0.71
C PHE A 214 23.15 12.52 -0.49
N ALA A 215 22.71 12.24 -1.71
CA ALA A 215 23.36 12.75 -2.92
C ALA A 215 23.41 14.29 -2.97
N VAL A 216 22.38 14.97 -2.47
CA VAL A 216 22.28 16.44 -2.46
C VAL A 216 23.04 17.06 -1.30
N THR A 217 22.99 16.46 -0.11
CA THR A 217 23.50 17.10 1.12
C THR A 217 24.87 16.57 1.58
N GLY A 218 25.31 15.43 1.05
CA GLY A 218 26.47 14.68 1.53
C GLY A 218 26.28 14.05 2.91
N LYS A 219 25.07 14.11 3.50
CA LYS A 219 24.76 13.63 4.84
C LYS A 219 23.79 12.47 4.79
N ALA A 220 24.15 11.36 5.44
CA ALA A 220 23.31 10.18 5.49
C ALA A 220 21.97 10.51 6.16
N ALA A 221 20.88 9.96 5.63
CA ALA A 221 19.58 10.10 6.26
C ALA A 221 19.57 9.36 7.60
N ALA A 222 19.13 10.04 8.65
CA ALA A 222 18.77 9.40 9.91
C ALA A 222 17.43 8.66 9.73
N PRO A 223 17.19 7.55 10.46
CA PRO A 223 15.90 6.88 10.41
C PRO A 223 14.80 7.83 10.91
N MET A 224 13.55 7.62 10.50
CA MET A 224 12.47 8.57 10.74
C MET A 224 12.29 8.97 12.21
N PRO A 225 12.40 8.06 13.20
CA PRO A 225 12.30 8.43 14.61
C PRO A 225 13.39 9.39 15.11
N GLU A 226 14.58 9.42 14.50
CA GLU A 226 15.74 10.23 14.90
C GLU A 226 15.96 11.44 13.96
N ARG A 227 15.11 11.60 12.94
CA ARG A 227 15.32 12.64 11.92
C ARG A 227 15.23 14.04 12.52
N ILE A 228 15.98 14.96 11.94
CA ILE A 228 15.67 16.39 12.10
C ILE A 228 14.34 16.66 11.39
N SER A 229 13.30 17.00 12.16
CA SER A 229 12.02 17.41 11.58
C SER A 229 12.23 18.68 10.76
N PRO A 230 11.72 18.73 9.52
CA PRO A 230 11.79 19.96 8.76
C PRO A 230 10.83 21.04 9.30
N TRP A 231 9.82 20.66 10.11
CA TRP A 231 8.76 21.54 10.63
C TRP A 231 8.83 21.74 12.15
N GLY A 232 8.43 22.94 12.61
CA GLY A 232 8.43 23.34 14.01
C GLY A 232 7.54 22.46 14.90
N ILE A 233 6.25 22.34 14.58
CA ILE A 233 5.34 21.37 15.21
C ILE A 233 4.83 20.42 14.12
N TYR A 234 5.13 19.14 14.29
CA TYR A 234 4.70 18.04 13.43
C TYR A 234 4.93 16.75 14.22
N ASP A 235 4.10 16.55 15.23
CA ASP A 235 4.41 15.61 16.32
C ASP A 235 3.15 15.02 16.95
N VAL A 236 3.32 13.87 17.62
CA VAL A 236 2.27 13.23 18.41
C VAL A 236 2.36 13.74 19.84
N PHE A 237 1.28 14.28 20.37
CA PHE A 237 1.13 14.74 21.74
C PHE A 237 0.32 13.73 22.55
N SER A 238 0.86 13.32 23.69
CA SER A 238 0.06 12.67 24.75
C SER A 238 -0.58 13.75 25.59
N VAL A 239 -1.90 13.69 25.71
CA VAL A 239 -2.72 14.71 26.37
C VAL A 239 -3.53 14.08 27.50
N LYS A 240 -4.65 14.70 27.89
CA LYS A 240 -5.43 14.25 29.05
C LYS A 240 -5.78 12.76 28.93
N ASP A 241 -5.69 12.06 30.06
CA ASP A 241 -6.00 10.63 30.20
C ASP A 241 -5.16 9.70 29.28
N GLY A 242 -4.01 10.17 28.82
CA GLY A 242 -3.09 9.38 27.99
C GLY A 242 -3.49 9.29 26.52
N ALA A 243 -4.56 9.98 26.09
CA ALA A 243 -4.96 10.06 24.70
C ALA A 243 -3.84 10.66 23.84
N GLN A 244 -3.74 10.22 22.57
CA GLN A 244 -2.73 10.72 21.64
C GLN A 244 -3.37 11.42 20.45
N ILE A 245 -2.79 12.56 20.07
CA ILE A 245 -3.21 13.35 18.92
C ILE A 245 -1.97 13.86 18.18
N PHE A 246 -1.97 13.67 16.87
CA PHE A 246 -1.00 14.28 15.98
C PHE A 246 -1.42 15.72 15.67
N LEU A 247 -0.50 16.67 15.87
CA LEU A 247 -0.73 18.10 15.61
C LEU A 247 0.36 18.63 14.67
N ALA A 248 -0.03 19.43 13.68
CA ALA A 248 0.91 20.03 12.74
C ALA A 248 0.72 21.56 12.62
N VAL A 249 1.83 22.29 12.76
CA VAL A 249 1.93 23.74 12.59
C VAL A 249 3.24 23.98 11.80
N VAL A 250 3.12 23.95 10.48
CA VAL A 250 4.25 23.80 9.54
C VAL A 250 4.72 25.12 8.93
N GLY A 251 4.04 26.23 9.21
CA GLY A 251 4.38 27.56 8.69
C GLY A 251 4.14 28.68 9.70
N ASP A 252 4.64 29.87 9.38
CA ASP A 252 4.62 31.02 10.30
C ASP A 252 3.22 31.59 10.49
N THR A 253 2.40 31.58 9.44
CA THR A 253 0.97 31.94 9.54
C THR A 253 0.23 30.99 10.47
N GLN A 254 0.46 29.68 10.34
CA GLN A 254 -0.14 28.68 11.22
C GLN A 254 0.35 28.80 12.66
N TRP A 255 1.63 29.19 12.87
CA TRP A 255 2.17 29.43 14.21
C TRP A 255 1.45 30.57 14.93
N ARG A 256 1.19 31.68 14.24
CA ARG A 256 0.37 32.77 14.79
C ARG A 256 -1.02 32.27 15.19
N VAL A 257 -1.71 31.60 14.26
CA VAL A 257 -3.07 31.07 14.50
C VAL A 257 -3.09 30.11 15.69
N PHE A 258 -2.11 29.21 15.78
CA PHE A 258 -1.95 28.30 16.91
C PHE A 258 -1.74 29.06 18.23
N CYS A 259 -0.83 30.03 18.26
CA CYS A 259 -0.60 30.83 19.46
C CYS A 259 -1.83 31.62 19.89
N ASP A 260 -2.56 32.22 18.96
CA ASP A 260 -3.79 32.97 19.26
C ASP A 260 -4.88 32.02 19.82
N ALA A 261 -5.09 30.86 19.16
CA ALA A 261 -6.11 29.88 19.54
C ALA A 261 -5.92 29.30 20.95
N PHE A 262 -4.67 29.18 21.40
CA PHE A 262 -4.33 28.65 22.73
C PHE A 262 -3.85 29.72 23.71
N SER A 263 -3.95 31.01 23.35
CA SER A 263 -3.50 32.13 24.19
C SER A 263 -2.02 32.07 24.59
N PHE A 264 -1.16 31.57 23.70
CA PHE A 264 0.29 31.48 23.88
C PHE A 264 1.00 32.74 23.36
N ALA A 265 0.53 33.92 23.77
CA ALA A 265 1.10 35.20 23.36
C ALA A 265 2.58 35.34 23.72
N ASP A 266 3.01 34.69 24.80
CA ASP A 266 4.41 34.65 25.23
C ASP A 266 5.30 33.85 24.25
N LEU A 267 4.82 32.72 23.72
CA LEU A 267 5.53 31.96 22.69
C LEU A 267 5.54 32.67 21.35
N PHE A 268 4.46 33.38 21.01
CA PHE A 268 4.39 34.17 19.79
C PHE A 268 5.38 35.34 19.81
N ALA A 269 5.59 35.97 20.97
CA ALA A 269 6.53 37.07 21.14
C ALA A 269 8.01 36.63 21.26
N ASP A 270 8.29 35.33 21.45
CA ASP A 270 9.64 34.81 21.58
C ASP A 270 10.38 34.83 20.23
N THR A 271 11.43 35.64 20.12
CA THR A 271 12.22 35.79 18.89
C THR A 271 12.89 34.50 18.43
N ARG A 272 13.03 33.50 19.31
CA ARG A 272 13.56 32.17 18.95
C ARG A 272 12.56 31.32 18.15
N LEU A 273 11.29 31.73 18.07
CA LEU A 273 10.20 30.97 17.43
C LEU A 273 9.59 31.68 16.22
N ALA A 274 10.23 32.77 15.74
CA ALA A 274 9.69 33.66 14.72
C ALA A 274 9.43 32.96 13.37
N THR A 275 10.41 32.22 12.85
CA THR A 275 10.27 31.46 11.59
C THR A 275 10.18 29.96 11.84
N ASN A 276 9.67 29.19 10.86
CA ASN A 276 9.64 27.73 10.96
C ASN A 276 11.03 27.15 11.24
N ASN A 277 12.07 27.65 10.58
CA ASN A 277 13.43 27.18 10.79
C ASN A 277 13.95 27.52 12.21
N ASP A 278 13.52 28.65 12.78
CA ASP A 278 13.86 28.97 14.17
C ASP A 278 13.14 28.03 15.13
N ARG A 279 11.85 27.75 14.89
CA ARG A 279 11.11 26.73 15.65
C ARG A 279 11.75 25.35 15.53
N VAL A 280 12.23 24.95 14.35
CA VAL A 280 12.96 23.69 14.13
C VAL A 280 14.22 23.63 14.99
N ARG A 281 15.04 24.69 15.00
CA ARG A 281 16.25 24.77 15.83
C ARG A 281 15.93 24.79 17.33
N ALA A 282 14.77 25.32 17.70
CA ALA A 282 14.32 25.42 19.08
C ALA A 282 13.50 24.21 19.56
N ARG A 283 13.28 23.18 18.74
CA ARG A 283 12.39 22.03 19.03
C ARG A 283 12.69 21.36 20.37
N ASP A 284 13.97 21.14 20.69
CA ASP A 284 14.40 20.46 21.92
C ASP A 284 13.92 21.19 23.18
N TRP A 285 13.75 22.50 23.11
CA TRP A 285 13.21 23.33 24.20
C TRP A 285 11.70 23.57 24.05
N MET A 286 11.25 23.89 22.84
CA MET A 286 9.86 24.29 22.56
C MET A 286 8.88 23.13 22.75
N LEU A 287 9.19 21.93 22.25
CA LEU A 287 8.26 20.80 22.29
C LEU A 287 7.98 20.30 23.70
N PRO A 288 8.96 20.12 24.61
CA PRO A 288 8.67 19.77 26.01
C PRO A 288 7.74 20.79 26.67
N LEU A 289 7.94 22.09 26.43
CA LEU A 289 7.08 23.15 26.96
C LEU A 289 5.65 23.05 26.41
N LEU A 290 5.49 22.86 25.10
CA LEU A 290 4.18 22.66 24.49
C LEU A 290 3.49 21.40 25.00
N ARG A 291 4.23 20.29 25.17
CA ARG A 291 3.70 19.05 25.76
C ARG A 291 3.17 19.30 27.16
N THR A 292 3.88 20.05 28.01
CA THR A 292 3.38 20.42 29.34
C THR A 292 2.09 21.26 29.26
N ARG A 293 2.01 22.25 28.36
CA ARG A 293 0.83 23.11 28.22
C ARG A 293 -0.41 22.36 27.72
N LEU A 294 -0.21 21.41 26.80
CA LEU A 294 -1.28 20.65 26.18
C LEU A 294 -1.64 19.37 26.94
N ALA A 295 -0.81 18.91 27.89
CA ALA A 295 -0.99 17.64 28.61
C ALA A 295 -2.34 17.51 29.33
N GLY A 296 -2.90 18.61 29.82
CA GLY A 296 -4.21 18.62 30.51
C GLY A 296 -5.42 18.78 29.57
N MET A 297 -5.21 18.97 28.27
CA MET A 297 -6.28 19.25 27.33
C MET A 297 -6.89 17.94 26.80
N ASP A 298 -8.19 17.97 26.54
CA ASP A 298 -8.90 16.87 25.90
C ASP A 298 -8.53 16.78 24.41
N ALA A 299 -8.28 15.57 23.90
CA ALA A 299 -7.92 15.36 22.49
C ALA A 299 -9.05 15.82 21.55
N THR A 300 -10.32 15.65 21.93
CA THR A 300 -11.48 16.10 21.15
C THR A 300 -11.56 17.61 21.10
N LEU A 301 -11.27 18.29 22.22
CA LEU A 301 -11.22 19.76 22.25
C LEU A 301 -10.08 20.29 21.35
N LEU A 302 -8.91 19.65 21.41
CA LEU A 302 -7.79 20.00 20.52
C LEU A 302 -8.16 19.82 19.05
N ALA A 303 -8.78 18.68 18.70
CA ALA A 303 -9.28 18.42 17.36
C ALA A 303 -10.26 19.51 16.89
N GLN A 304 -11.26 19.86 17.71
CA GLN A 304 -12.24 20.90 17.39
C GLN A 304 -11.61 22.28 17.20
N VAL A 305 -10.61 22.63 18.01
CA VAL A 305 -9.87 23.88 17.84
C VAL A 305 -9.08 23.85 16.54
N PHE A 306 -8.30 22.80 16.29
CA PHE A 306 -7.50 22.70 15.06
C PHE A 306 -8.38 22.72 13.81
N GLU A 307 -9.50 21.99 13.80
CA GLU A 307 -10.47 22.00 12.70
C GLU A 307 -11.04 23.41 12.46
N ARG A 308 -11.52 24.09 13.50
CA ARG A 308 -12.09 25.44 13.41
C ARG A 308 -11.08 26.45 12.85
N GLU A 309 -9.82 26.33 13.25
CA GLU A 309 -8.74 27.24 12.85
C GLU A 309 -8.05 26.83 11.54
N GLY A 310 -8.47 25.73 10.89
CA GLY A 310 -7.87 25.24 9.65
C GLY A 310 -6.44 24.70 9.82
N LEU A 311 -6.08 24.24 11.01
CA LEU A 311 -4.79 23.63 11.32
C LEU A 311 -4.86 22.09 11.13
N PRO A 312 -3.83 21.43 10.55
CA PRO A 312 -3.86 19.98 10.38
C PRO A 312 -3.66 19.22 11.70
N PHE A 313 -4.48 18.20 11.92
CA PHE A 313 -4.42 17.31 13.07
C PHE A 313 -4.94 15.92 12.70
N ALA A 314 -4.67 14.92 13.55
CA ALA A 314 -5.31 13.61 13.47
C ALA A 314 -5.29 12.90 14.83
N PRO A 315 -6.38 12.21 15.24
CA PRO A 315 -6.29 11.23 16.32
C PRO A 315 -5.38 10.05 15.91
N ILE A 316 -4.79 9.36 16.89
CA ILE A 316 -4.07 8.11 16.63
C ILE A 316 -5.07 6.95 16.66
N THR A 317 -5.40 6.43 15.49
CA THR A 317 -6.49 5.45 15.31
C THR A 317 -5.97 4.03 15.11
N ASP A 318 -6.44 3.11 15.94
CA ASP A 318 -6.23 1.67 15.71
C ASP A 318 -7.13 1.16 14.56
N PRO A 319 -6.65 0.24 13.69
CA PRO A 319 -7.36 -0.17 12.48
C PRO A 319 -8.78 -0.70 12.69
N GLN A 320 -9.06 -1.38 13.81
CA GLN A 320 -10.40 -1.94 14.07
C GLN A 320 -11.47 -0.86 14.25
N HIS A 321 -11.11 0.35 14.67
CA HIS A 321 -12.06 1.45 14.83
C HIS A 321 -12.46 2.05 13.48
N LEU A 322 -11.71 1.79 12.39
CA LEU A 322 -12.03 2.30 11.06
C LEU A 322 -13.30 1.68 10.46
N PHE A 323 -13.79 0.55 10.98
CA PHE A 323 -15.10 0.03 10.60
C PHE A 323 -16.25 0.96 11.02
N GLU A 324 -16.05 1.80 12.04
CA GLU A 324 -17.04 2.72 12.58
C GLU A 324 -16.71 4.18 12.22
N ASP A 325 -15.67 4.41 11.41
CA ASP A 325 -15.23 5.75 11.04
C ASP A 325 -16.35 6.51 10.29
N PRO A 326 -16.76 7.71 10.75
CA PRO A 326 -17.85 8.45 10.15
C PRO A 326 -17.61 8.84 8.69
N HIS A 327 -16.36 9.13 8.31
CA HIS A 327 -16.03 9.53 6.95
C HIS A 327 -16.13 8.32 6.01
N LEU A 328 -15.56 7.18 6.38
CA LEU A 328 -15.63 5.94 5.59
C LEU A 328 -17.08 5.46 5.42
N GLN A 329 -17.90 5.54 6.46
CA GLN A 329 -19.32 5.18 6.40
C GLN A 329 -20.12 6.15 5.51
N ALA A 330 -19.89 7.45 5.62
CA ALA A 330 -20.63 8.46 4.86
C ALA A 330 -20.24 8.52 3.37
N THR A 331 -18.99 8.21 3.03
CA THR A 331 -18.46 8.32 1.67
C THR A 331 -18.55 7.02 0.86
N GLY A 332 -18.95 5.91 1.49
CA GLY A 332 -18.92 4.60 0.85
C GLY A 332 -17.50 4.03 0.70
N GLY A 333 -16.54 4.48 1.51
CA GLY A 333 -15.17 3.95 1.55
C GLY A 333 -15.09 2.49 2.01
N LEU A 334 -16.18 1.96 2.56
CA LEU A 334 -16.34 0.55 2.92
C LEU A 334 -17.46 -0.10 2.11
N ALA A 335 -17.20 -1.28 1.56
CA ALA A 335 -18.20 -2.11 0.90
C ALA A 335 -18.57 -3.34 1.74
N PRO A 336 -19.84 -3.77 1.75
CA PRO A 336 -20.25 -5.01 2.39
C PRO A 336 -19.59 -6.22 1.71
N MET A 337 -19.16 -7.18 2.52
CA MET A 337 -18.55 -8.43 2.07
C MET A 337 -19.03 -9.58 2.95
N THR A 338 -19.06 -10.80 2.39
CA THR A 338 -19.32 -12.03 3.15
C THR A 338 -18.04 -12.83 3.27
N LEU A 339 -17.65 -13.17 4.50
CA LEU A 339 -16.51 -14.03 4.78
C LEU A 339 -16.78 -15.47 4.33
N PRO A 340 -15.74 -16.31 4.14
CA PRO A 340 -15.93 -17.71 3.72
C PRO A 340 -16.82 -18.56 4.65
N ASP A 341 -16.96 -18.17 5.92
CA ASP A 341 -17.83 -18.83 6.90
C ASP A 341 -19.26 -18.27 6.94
N GLY A 342 -19.61 -17.36 6.02
CA GLY A 342 -20.92 -16.75 5.90
C GLY A 342 -21.14 -15.50 6.75
N ARG A 343 -20.19 -15.11 7.62
CA ARG A 343 -20.34 -13.89 8.41
C ARG A 343 -20.26 -12.63 7.54
N PRO A 344 -21.11 -11.62 7.78
CA PRO A 344 -20.98 -10.33 7.13
C PRO A 344 -19.78 -9.57 7.69
N THR A 345 -19.16 -8.76 6.84
CA THR A 345 -18.10 -7.81 7.20
C THR A 345 -18.13 -6.65 6.20
N ALA A 346 -17.19 -5.71 6.37
CA ALA A 346 -16.94 -4.65 5.42
C ALA A 346 -15.48 -4.72 4.95
N THR A 347 -15.19 -4.21 3.75
CA THR A 347 -13.83 -4.13 3.21
C THR A 347 -13.59 -2.75 2.61
N PRO A 348 -12.39 -2.17 2.77
CA PRO A 348 -12.07 -0.88 2.17
C PRO A 348 -12.04 -0.98 0.64
N LEU A 349 -12.72 -0.06 -0.02
CA LEU A 349 -12.61 0.14 -1.47
C LEU A 349 -11.38 1.00 -1.81
N LEU A 350 -10.83 0.80 -3.02
CA LEU A 350 -9.71 1.57 -3.56
C LEU A 350 -10.20 2.85 -4.25
#